data_AF-A0A1F1ZCR7-F1
#
_entry.id   AF-A0A1F1ZCR7-F1
#
_cell.length_a   1.000
_cell.length_b   1.000
_cell.length_c   1.000
_cell.angle_alpha   90.00
_cell.angle_beta   90.00
_cell.angle_gamma   90.00
#
_symmetry.space_group_name_H-M   'P 1'
#
loop_
_entity.id
_entity.type
_entity.pdbx_description
1 polymer ?
#
loop_
_entity_poly.entity_id
_entity_poly.type
_entity_poly.pdbx_seq_one_letter_code
_entity_poly.pdbx_strand_id
1 'polypeptide(L)'
;MYAGFEFVDGDWRVGHPGIGPDGEWMISVAELMLCFITIRTDAGTHEFFFGANPVMVFGADPAEVPDYDVDEFIDFFTAAYPDAAEGIGRFVETYRVMSTDSEPRYQSPDQAGDSLVSEWCSILNLPDPMAEA
;
A
#
# COMPACT_ATOMS: atom_id res chain seq x y z
N MET A 1 15.88 -8.92 4.50
CA MET A 1 16.13 -7.51 4.13
C MET A 1 14.80 -7.02 3.58
N TYR A 2 14.12 -6.12 4.29
CA TYR A 2 12.86 -5.53 3.84
C TYR A 2 13.21 -4.40 2.88
N ALA A 3 12.88 -4.57 1.60
CA ALA A 3 13.07 -3.56 0.57
C ALA A 3 11.68 -3.04 0.19
N GLY A 4 11.48 -1.73 0.35
CA GLY A 4 10.32 -1.03 -0.22
C GLY A 4 10.68 -0.46 -1.59
N PHE A 5 9.67 -0.14 -2.39
CA PHE A 5 9.80 0.54 -3.67
C PHE A 5 9.20 1.95 -3.57
N GLU A 6 9.99 2.96 -3.95
CA GLU A 6 9.56 4.35 -4.08
C GLU A 6 9.48 4.69 -5.55
N PHE A 7 8.42 5.39 -5.96
CA PHE A 7 8.32 5.91 -7.32
C PHE A 7 8.77 7.37 -7.35
N VAL A 8 10.00 7.61 -7.81
CA VAL A 8 10.66 8.93 -7.77
C VAL A 8 11.12 9.32 -9.17
N ASP A 9 10.71 10.52 -9.61
CA ASP A 9 11.05 11.06 -10.94
C ASP A 9 10.69 10.12 -12.12
N GLY A 10 9.63 9.32 -11.96
CA GLY A 10 9.17 8.40 -13.00
C GLY A 10 9.84 7.02 -13.00
N ASP A 11 10.64 6.68 -11.97
CA ASP A 11 11.35 5.41 -11.88
C ASP A 11 11.23 4.79 -10.47
N TRP A 12 11.30 3.46 -10.41
CA TRP A 12 11.24 2.71 -9.16
C TRP A 12 12.62 2.63 -8.50
N ARG A 13 12.68 2.95 -7.21
CA ARG A 13 13.91 2.88 -6.41
C ARG A 13 13.68 2.03 -5.17
N VAL A 14 14.68 1.23 -4.83
CA VAL A 14 14.67 0.49 -3.56
C VAL A 14 14.94 1.46 -2.42
N GLY A 15 14.02 1.53 -1.47
CA GLY A 15 14.04 2.45 -0.33
C GLY A 15 13.70 1.78 1.01
N HIS A 16 13.78 2.58 2.06
CA HIS A 16 13.33 2.20 3.41
C HIS A 16 12.02 2.90 3.76
N PRO A 17 11.01 2.18 4.27
CA PRO A 17 9.72 2.77 4.67
C PRO A 17 9.87 4.10 5.40
N GLY A 18 9.27 5.15 4.84
CA GLY A 18 9.18 6.48 5.45
C GLY A 18 10.37 7.44 5.22
N ILE A 19 11.35 7.13 4.37
CA ILE A 19 12.49 8.02 4.07
C ILE A 19 12.29 8.79 2.75
N GLY A 20 11.22 9.60 2.65
CA GLY A 20 11.00 10.51 1.50
C GLY A 20 10.69 11.96 1.92
N PRO A 21 10.81 12.95 1.03
CA PRO A 21 10.25 14.29 1.23
C PRO A 21 8.71 14.27 1.29
N ASP A 22 8.10 15.38 1.74
CA ASP A 22 6.64 15.50 1.85
C ASP A 22 5.98 15.46 0.46
N GLY A 23 4.84 14.79 0.32
CA GLY A 23 4.15 14.59 -0.96
C GLY A 23 4.60 13.37 -1.76
N GLU A 24 5.55 12.58 -1.25
CA GLU A 24 5.93 11.30 -1.83
C GLU A 24 5.24 10.11 -1.13
N TRP A 25 5.24 8.97 -1.82
CA TRP A 25 4.70 7.72 -1.32
C TRP A 25 5.64 6.55 -1.62
N MET A 26 5.55 5.52 -0.80
CA MET A 26 6.28 4.27 -0.95
C MET A 26 5.29 3.10 -0.92
N ILE A 27 5.54 2.07 -1.71
CA ILE A 27 4.92 0.76 -1.55
C ILE A 27 5.94 -0.24 -1.02
N SER A 28 5.55 -1.11 -0.10
CA SER A 28 6.43 -2.10 0.49
C SER A 28 5.74 -3.45 0.59
N VAL A 29 6.53 -4.52 0.40
CA VAL A 29 6.06 -5.90 0.58
C VAL A 29 6.88 -6.56 1.67
N ALA A 30 6.23 -6.94 2.77
CA ALA A 30 6.83 -7.76 3.80
C ALA A 30 6.48 -9.24 3.56
N GLU A 31 7.50 -10.06 3.33
CA GLU A 31 7.43 -11.52 3.19
C GLU A 31 6.47 -12.05 2.11
N LEU A 32 6.33 -11.34 0.98
CA LEU A 32 5.37 -11.63 -0.10
C LEU A 32 3.90 -11.74 0.34
N MET A 33 3.57 -11.57 1.61
CA MET A 33 2.22 -11.76 2.14
C MET A 33 1.55 -10.45 2.53
N LEU A 34 2.33 -9.43 2.88
CA LEU A 34 1.79 -8.16 3.35
C LEU A 34 2.20 -7.04 2.38
N CYS A 35 1.21 -6.40 1.77
CA CYS A 35 1.41 -5.15 1.03
C CYS A 35 1.01 -3.98 1.94
N PHE A 36 1.87 -2.98 2.01
CA PHE A 36 1.49 -1.70 2.60
C PHE A 36 2.00 -0.53 1.77
N ILE A 37 1.23 0.55 1.77
CA ILE A 37 1.56 1.79 1.08
C ILE A 37 1.65 2.89 2.12
N THR A 38 2.79 3.55 2.15
CA THR A 38 3.03 4.69 3.02
C THR A 38 2.87 5.97 2.21
N ILE A 39 2.06 6.91 2.71
CA ILE A 39 2.00 8.28 2.17
C ILE A 39 2.55 9.25 3.20
N ARG A 40 3.10 10.36 2.73
CA ARG A 40 3.58 11.43 3.60
C ARG A 40 2.88 12.75 3.29
N THR A 41 2.16 13.25 4.29
CA THR A 41 1.43 14.53 4.23
C THR A 41 2.00 15.53 5.23
N ASP A 42 1.53 16.77 5.20
CA ASP A 42 1.94 17.79 6.19
C ASP A 42 1.63 17.38 7.65
N ALA A 43 0.68 16.45 7.83
CA ALA A 43 0.30 15.92 9.14
C ALA A 43 1.24 14.79 9.63
N GLY A 44 2.05 14.21 8.73
CA GLY A 44 3.01 13.16 9.05
C GLY A 44 3.02 12.01 8.05
N THR A 45 3.59 10.89 8.48
CA THR A 45 3.69 9.64 7.70
C THR A 45 2.57 8.69 8.10
N HIS A 46 1.88 8.14 7.12
CA HIS A 46 0.73 7.25 7.31
C HIS A 46 0.92 5.96 6.51
N GLU A 47 0.64 4.81 7.11
CA GLU A 47 0.91 3.47 6.57
C GLU A 47 -0.36 2.63 6.39
N PHE A 48 -0.76 2.39 5.15
CA PHE A 48 -2.00 1.70 4.81
C PHE A 48 -1.72 0.25 4.44
N PHE A 49 -2.36 -0.69 5.14
CA PHE A 49 -2.21 -2.12 4.92
C PHE A 49 -3.27 -2.69 3.98
N PHE A 50 -2.87 -3.62 3.11
CA PHE A 50 -3.73 -4.23 2.12
C PHE A 50 -3.59 -5.76 2.09
N GLY A 51 -4.71 -6.46 1.94
CA GLY A 51 -4.79 -7.91 1.81
C GLY A 51 -4.71 -8.66 3.13
N ALA A 52 -3.59 -8.58 3.85
CA ALA A 52 -3.43 -9.21 5.15
C ALA A 52 -3.31 -8.21 6.30
N ASN A 53 -3.77 -8.62 7.48
CA ASN A 53 -3.57 -7.87 8.72
C ASN A 53 -2.21 -8.21 9.34
N PRO A 54 -1.37 -7.23 9.68
CA PRO A 54 -0.13 -7.47 10.43
C PRO A 54 -0.32 -8.27 11.72
N VAL A 55 -1.46 -8.14 12.39
CA VAL A 55 -1.82 -8.95 13.59
C VAL A 55 -1.80 -10.44 13.24
N MET A 56 -2.31 -10.83 12.08
CA MET A 56 -2.38 -12.24 11.66
C MET A 56 -1.06 -12.76 11.13
N VAL A 57 -0.31 -11.94 10.38
CA VAL A 57 0.94 -12.36 9.74
C VAL A 57 2.09 -12.42 10.74
N PHE A 58 2.20 -11.40 11.61
CA PHE A 58 3.34 -11.23 12.51
C PHE A 58 2.99 -11.35 13.99
N GLY A 59 1.70 -11.52 14.34
CA GLY A 59 1.27 -11.48 15.74
C GLY A 59 1.42 -10.08 16.34
N ALA A 60 1.39 -9.02 15.51
CA ALA A 60 1.45 -7.64 15.97
C ALA A 60 0.30 -7.34 16.95
N ASP A 61 0.52 -6.41 17.88
CA ASP A 61 -0.57 -5.93 18.73
C ASP A 61 -1.59 -5.18 17.85
N PRO A 62 -2.90 -5.51 17.90
CA PRO A 62 -3.91 -4.74 17.17
C PRO A 62 -3.86 -3.23 17.44
N ALA A 63 -3.43 -2.81 18.64
CA ALA A 63 -3.27 -1.39 18.96
C ALA A 63 -2.12 -0.71 18.20
N GLU A 64 -1.20 -1.49 17.63
CA GLU A 64 -0.10 -1.03 16.80
C GLU A 64 -0.44 -1.07 15.30
N VAL A 65 -1.58 -1.66 14.92
CA VAL A 65 -2.09 -1.60 13.54
C VAL A 65 -2.99 -0.36 13.41
N PRO A 66 -2.59 0.62 12.62
CA PRO A 66 -3.29 1.88 12.51
C PRO A 66 -4.54 1.79 11.62
N ASP A 67 -5.67 2.25 12.17
CA ASP A 67 -6.92 2.47 11.44
C ASP A 67 -6.91 3.85 10.77
N TYR A 68 -6.10 4.00 9.72
CA TYR A 68 -5.94 5.30 9.06
C TYR A 68 -7.19 5.75 8.28
N ASP A 69 -7.25 7.06 8.05
CA ASP A 69 -8.30 7.70 7.27
C ASP A 69 -8.17 7.32 5.78
N VAL A 70 -9.10 6.47 5.33
CA VAL A 70 -9.15 6.02 3.94
C VAL A 70 -9.46 7.16 2.98
N ASP A 71 -10.21 8.16 3.40
CA ASP A 71 -10.52 9.30 2.55
C ASP A 71 -9.24 10.11 2.29
N GLU A 72 -8.34 10.25 3.28
CA GLU A 72 -7.02 10.89 3.08
C GLU A 72 -6.17 10.14 2.05
N PHE A 73 -6.16 8.80 2.09
CA PHE A 73 -5.44 7.98 1.12
C PHE A 73 -5.99 8.14 -0.30
N ILE A 74 -7.32 8.05 -0.45
CA ILE A 74 -7.98 8.18 -1.75
C ILE A 74 -7.77 9.58 -2.31
N ASP A 75 -7.90 10.62 -1.48
CA ASP A 75 -7.69 12.01 -1.88
C ASP A 75 -6.24 12.26 -2.31
N PHE A 76 -5.26 11.73 -1.57
CA PHE A 76 -3.84 11.82 -1.91
C PHE A 76 -3.56 11.27 -3.32
N PHE A 77 -3.99 10.05 -3.60
CA PHE A 77 -3.74 9.43 -4.90
C PHE A 77 -4.62 9.96 -6.02
N THR A 78 -5.85 10.36 -5.74
CA THR A 78 -6.74 10.96 -6.75
C THR A 78 -6.26 12.34 -7.17
N ALA A 79 -5.62 13.09 -6.28
CA ALA A 79 -4.99 14.36 -6.64
C ALA A 79 -3.83 14.18 -7.64
N ALA A 80 -3.04 13.12 -7.48
CA ALA A 80 -1.91 12.80 -8.36
C ALA A 80 -2.33 12.05 -9.65
N TYR A 81 -3.36 11.21 -9.57
CA TYR A 81 -3.83 10.33 -10.64
C TYR A 81 -5.36 10.45 -10.82
N PRO A 82 -5.87 11.60 -11.29
CA PRO A 82 -7.30 11.88 -11.33
C PRO A 82 -8.08 10.92 -12.24
N ASP A 83 -7.45 10.44 -13.33
CA ASP A 83 -8.07 9.48 -14.25
C ASP A 83 -8.24 8.07 -13.64
N ALA A 84 -7.54 7.78 -12.53
CA ALA A 84 -7.57 6.50 -11.83
C ALA A 84 -8.49 6.48 -10.60
N ALA A 85 -9.20 7.57 -10.30
CA ALA A 85 -9.98 7.75 -9.07
C ALA A 85 -10.92 6.58 -8.73
N GLU A 86 -11.67 6.08 -9.73
CA GLU A 86 -12.58 4.94 -9.54
C GLU A 86 -11.82 3.65 -9.18
N GLY A 87 -10.68 3.40 -9.83
CA GLY A 87 -9.85 2.23 -9.59
C GLY A 87 -9.20 2.28 -8.19
N ILE A 88 -8.71 3.45 -7.79
CA ILE A 88 -8.15 3.69 -6.46
C ILE A 88 -9.20 3.38 -5.38
N GLY A 89 -10.39 3.97 -5.50
CA GLY A 89 -11.48 3.74 -4.55
C GLY A 89 -11.86 2.27 -4.43
N ARG A 90 -11.99 1.56 -5.56
CA ARG A 90 -12.32 0.13 -5.58
C ARG A 90 -11.23 -0.72 -4.93
N PHE A 91 -9.95 -0.42 -5.20
CA PHE A 91 -8.84 -1.15 -4.59
C PHE A 91 -8.86 -1.00 -3.06
N VAL A 92 -9.01 0.22 -2.57
CA VAL A 92 -9.04 0.49 -1.13
C VAL A 92 -10.27 -0.15 -0.48
N GLU A 93 -11.46 -0.05 -1.09
CA GLU A 93 -12.67 -0.71 -0.57
C GLU A 93 -12.51 -2.23 -0.48
N THR A 94 -11.85 -2.84 -1.47
CA THR A 94 -11.68 -4.28 -1.57
C THR A 94 -10.65 -4.79 -0.58
N TYR A 95 -9.46 -4.17 -0.57
CA TYR A 95 -8.27 -4.77 0.00
C TYR A 95 -7.81 -4.13 1.30
N ARG A 96 -8.33 -2.97 1.70
CA ARG A 96 -7.90 -2.34 2.95
C ARG A 96 -8.08 -3.27 4.13
N VAL A 97 -7.16 -3.18 5.06
CA VAL A 97 -7.22 -3.92 6.31
C VAL A 97 -7.20 -2.94 7.47
N MET A 98 -8.12 -3.16 8.41
CA MET A 98 -8.24 -2.41 9.65
C MET A 98 -7.70 -3.26 10.82
N SER A 99 -7.29 -2.61 11.91
CA SER A 99 -6.87 -3.24 13.16
C SER A 99 -7.87 -4.27 13.68
N THR A 100 -9.17 -4.04 13.44
CA THR A 100 -10.27 -4.89 13.88
C THR A 100 -10.56 -6.07 12.94
N ASP A 101 -9.97 -6.11 11.75
CA ASP A 101 -10.22 -7.19 10.81
C ASP A 101 -9.59 -8.50 11.29
N SER A 102 -10.41 -9.54 11.41
CA SER A 102 -10.00 -10.87 11.87
C SER A 102 -9.76 -11.88 10.75
N GLU A 103 -9.99 -11.47 9.49
CA GLU A 103 -9.80 -12.28 8.29
C GLU A 103 -9.08 -11.45 7.21
N PRO A 104 -8.29 -12.07 6.34
CA PRO A 104 -7.65 -11.37 5.23
C PRO A 104 -8.68 -10.95 4.17
N ARG A 105 -8.37 -9.88 3.44
CA ARG A 105 -9.23 -9.19 2.47
C ARG A 105 -8.91 -9.53 1.01
N TYR A 106 -8.37 -10.71 0.74
CA TYR A 106 -8.01 -11.13 -0.61
C TYR A 106 -9.23 -11.49 -1.47
N GLN A 107 -9.13 -11.33 -2.81
CA GLN A 107 -10.13 -11.89 -3.72
C GLN A 107 -9.90 -13.37 -4.01
N SER A 108 -8.68 -13.88 -3.79
CA SER A 108 -8.34 -15.30 -3.91
C SER A 108 -7.29 -15.72 -2.86
N PRO A 109 -7.23 -17.01 -2.48
CA PRO A 109 -6.24 -17.50 -1.50
C PRO A 109 -4.78 -17.33 -1.93
N ASP A 110 -4.53 -17.17 -3.23
CA ASP A 110 -3.19 -17.06 -3.82
C ASP A 110 -2.75 -15.59 -4.02
N GLN A 111 -3.63 -14.62 -3.71
CA GLN A 111 -3.32 -13.20 -3.88
C GLN A 111 -2.37 -12.75 -2.75
N ALA A 112 -1.07 -12.74 -3.05
CA ALA A 112 -0.03 -12.31 -2.13
C ALA A 112 0.24 -10.79 -2.28
N GLY A 113 1.13 -10.26 -1.44
CA GLY A 113 1.46 -8.83 -1.42
C GLY A 113 2.00 -8.31 -2.76
N ASP A 114 2.75 -9.13 -3.51
CA ASP A 114 3.24 -8.80 -4.85
C ASP A 114 2.10 -8.62 -5.87
N SER A 115 1.08 -9.47 -5.83
CA SER A 115 -0.09 -9.38 -6.70
C SER A 115 -0.86 -8.08 -6.46
N LEU A 116 -0.91 -7.62 -5.21
CA LEU A 116 -1.53 -6.34 -4.85
C LEU A 116 -0.68 -5.14 -5.32
N VAL A 117 0.65 -5.26 -5.32
CA VAL A 117 1.54 -4.25 -5.93
C VAL A 117 1.28 -4.14 -7.43
N SER A 118 1.24 -5.27 -8.14
CA SER A 118 0.96 -5.30 -9.58
C SER A 118 -0.40 -4.69 -9.91
N GLU A 119 -1.43 -5.02 -9.13
CA GLU A 119 -2.77 -4.46 -9.30
C GLU A 119 -2.79 -2.94 -9.05
N TRP A 120 -2.14 -2.49 -7.97
CA TRP A 120 -1.99 -1.06 -7.67
C TRP A 120 -1.28 -0.30 -8.79
N CYS A 121 -0.16 -0.81 -9.29
CA CYS A 121 0.58 -0.20 -10.39
C CYS A 121 -0.27 -0.16 -11.66
N SER A 122 -1.03 -1.22 -11.95
CA SER A 122 -1.93 -1.24 -13.11
C SER A 122 -3.04 -0.20 -13.00
N ILE A 123 -3.61 0.03 -11.81
CA ILE A 123 -4.63 1.06 -11.57
C ILE A 123 -4.06 2.45 -11.85
N LEU A 124 -2.85 2.72 -11.36
CA LEU A 124 -2.18 4.02 -11.53
C LEU A 124 -1.52 4.19 -12.91
N ASN A 125 -1.56 3.16 -13.77
CA ASN A 125 -0.82 3.09 -15.03
C ASN A 125 0.68 3.35 -14.86
N LEU A 126 1.26 2.73 -13.84
CA LEU A 126 2.68 2.75 -13.52
C LEU A 126 3.35 1.44 -13.97
N PRO A 127 4.66 1.46 -14.28
CA PRO A 127 5.40 0.21 -14.44
C PRO A 127 5.31 -0.62 -13.16
N ASP A 128 5.31 -1.94 -13.26
CA ASP A 128 5.27 -2.82 -12.10
C ASP A 128 6.71 -3.12 -11.63
N PRO A 129 7.10 -2.73 -10.40
CA PRO A 129 8.44 -2.99 -9.88
C PRO A 129 8.73 -4.48 -9.66
N MET A 130 7.70 -5.33 -9.62
CA MET A 130 7.81 -6.78 -9.44
C MET A 130 7.89 -7.54 -10.76
N ALA A 131 7.59 -6.91 -11.89
CA ALA A 131 7.57 -7.57 -13.20
C ALA A 131 8.96 -7.93 -13.75
N GLU A 132 10.02 -7.32 -13.21
CA GLU A 132 11.42 -7.56 -13.61
C GLU A 132 12.28 -8.24 -12.52
N ALA A 133 11.68 -8.66 -11.40
CA ALA A 133 12.38 -9.26 -10.25
C ALA A 133 12.59 -10.78 -10.35
#